data_AF-A0A2P0HKR6-F1
#
_entry.id   AF-A0A2P0HKR6-F1
#
_cell.length_a   1.000
_cell.length_b   1.000
_cell.length_c   1.000
_cell.angle_alpha   90.00
_cell.angle_beta   90.00
_cell.angle_gamma   90.00
#
_symmetry.space_group_name_H-M   'P 1'
#
loop_
_entity.id
_entity.type
_entity.pdbx_description
1 polymer ?
#
loop_
_entity_poly.entity_id
_entity_poly.type
_entity_poly.pdbx_seq_one_letter_code
_entity_poly.pdbx_strand_id
1 'polypeptide(L)'
;MLSFTLPSIADASIETEDDGIVTEYIPEINLGIDLSKVDTSDFDFENFGKEYDFLVNDPVFLQLEEEVSKLRVESVVEKNPFTGELVVKQEILPAIVLGALRVLVSKVGRTAADKAWAVARPYVQKALNSPKQYILEAAKGGMIIQVRSKATGNRVFAIDYHYIDGKGPILHYHSPPNVGAHKYFR
;
A
#
# COMPACT_ATOMS: atom_id res chain seq x y z
N MET A 1 36.46 12.96 -3.09
CA MET A 1 35.91 11.61 -2.82
C MET A 1 35.16 11.69 -1.51
N LEU A 2 33.83 11.53 -1.52
CA LEU A 2 33.02 11.55 -0.31
C LEU A 2 32.85 10.11 0.18
N SER A 3 33.48 9.81 1.33
CA SER A 3 33.34 8.55 2.05
C SER A 3 32.05 8.61 2.88
N PHE A 4 31.16 7.65 2.69
CA PHE A 4 29.99 7.45 3.52
C PHE A 4 30.29 6.32 4.50
N THR A 5 30.33 6.64 5.79
CA THR A 5 30.27 5.64 6.86
C THR A 5 28.82 5.19 7.02
N LEU A 6 28.57 3.91 6.76
CA LEU A 6 27.31 3.24 7.07
C LEU A 6 27.10 3.21 8.60
N PRO A 7 25.85 3.34 9.08
CA PRO A 7 25.56 3.20 10.51
C PRO A 7 25.89 1.78 10.97
N SER A 8 26.65 1.70 12.07
CA SER A 8 26.95 0.47 12.81
C SER A 8 25.64 -0.14 13.31
N ILE A 9 25.36 -1.38 12.92
CA ILE A 9 24.36 -2.23 13.55
C ILE A 9 24.95 -2.62 14.91
N ALA A 10 24.45 -2.02 15.98
CA ALA A 10 24.80 -2.42 17.34
C ALA A 10 24.03 -3.70 17.69
N ASP A 11 24.81 -4.72 18.06
CA ASP A 11 24.46 -5.99 18.72
C ASP A 11 23.03 -6.52 18.54
N ALA A 12 22.85 -7.35 17.51
CA ALA A 12 21.89 -8.44 17.58
C ALA A 12 22.41 -9.46 18.60
N SER A 13 21.75 -9.57 19.75
CA SER A 13 22.02 -10.65 20.71
C SER A 13 21.48 -11.97 20.13
N ILE A 14 22.39 -12.89 19.83
CA ILE A 14 22.07 -14.26 19.44
C ILE A 14 21.87 -15.06 20.72
N GLU A 15 20.61 -15.35 21.06
CA GLU A 15 20.29 -16.43 21.99
C GLU A 15 20.15 -17.71 21.16
N THR A 16 21.11 -18.63 21.31
CA THR A 16 21.01 -19.98 20.75
C THR A 16 20.18 -20.84 21.70
N GLU A 17 18.89 -21.01 21.39
CA GLU A 17 18.12 -22.15 21.90
C GLU A 17 18.25 -23.34 20.94
N ASP A 18 18.52 -24.49 21.55
CA ASP A 18 18.78 -25.80 20.95
C ASP A 18 17.47 -26.36 20.36
N ASP A 19 17.08 -25.89 19.19
CA ASP A 19 16.24 -26.56 18.18
C ASP A 19 15.98 -25.62 16.98
N GLY A 20 16.95 -25.56 16.06
CA GLY A 20 16.74 -25.40 14.61
C GLY A 20 15.97 -24.21 14.01
N ILE A 21 15.46 -23.24 14.78
CA ILE A 21 14.76 -22.07 14.24
C ILE A 21 15.40 -20.80 14.82
N VAL A 22 16.25 -20.15 14.01
CA VAL A 22 16.74 -18.80 14.29
C VAL A 22 15.57 -17.84 14.06
N THR A 23 14.81 -17.56 15.12
CA THR A 23 13.68 -16.63 15.05
C THR A 23 14.19 -15.22 15.36
N GLU A 24 14.46 -14.43 14.32
CA GLU A 24 14.66 -12.99 14.48
C GLU A 24 13.27 -12.35 14.69
N TYR A 25 12.92 -12.08 15.95
CA TYR A 25 11.64 -11.47 16.31
C TYR A 25 11.64 -9.99 15.94
N ILE A 26 11.05 -9.67 14.78
CA ILE A 26 10.67 -8.32 14.42
C ILE A 26 9.17 -8.19 14.71
N PRO A 27 8.72 -7.21 15.53
CA PRO A 27 7.32 -7.08 15.88
C PRO A 27 6.45 -7.00 14.63
N GLU A 28 5.40 -7.82 14.58
CA GLU A 28 4.38 -7.79 13.54
C GLU A 28 3.85 -6.37 13.37
N ILE A 29 4.27 -5.70 12.30
CA ILE A 29 3.60 -4.47 11.90
C ILE A 29 2.32 -4.90 11.16
N ASN A 30 1.27 -5.20 11.93
CA ASN A 30 -0.06 -5.43 11.39
C ASN A 30 -0.62 -4.10 10.84
N LEU A 31 -0.20 -3.76 9.62
CA LEU A 31 -0.68 -2.57 8.89
C LEU A 31 -2.12 -2.73 8.36
N GLY A 32 -2.76 -3.89 8.60
CA GLY A 32 -4.19 -4.12 8.40
C GLY A 32 -4.74 -3.97 6.99
N ILE A 33 -3.93 -4.12 5.93
CA ILE A 33 -4.39 -4.16 4.54
C ILE A 33 -4.93 -5.57 4.30
N ASP A 34 -6.25 -5.72 4.39
CA ASP A 34 -6.94 -6.97 4.06
C ASP A 34 -7.22 -7.01 2.55
N LEU A 35 -6.32 -7.67 1.81
CA LEU A 35 -6.47 -7.92 0.37
C LEU A 35 -7.27 -9.19 0.06
N SER A 36 -7.66 -9.98 1.06
CA SER A 36 -8.43 -11.22 0.86
C SER A 36 -9.80 -10.96 0.24
N LYS A 37 -10.28 -9.71 0.32
CA LYS A 37 -11.54 -9.25 -0.25
C LYS A 37 -11.40 -8.57 -1.61
N VAL A 38 -10.17 -8.43 -2.12
CA VAL A 38 -9.92 -7.83 -3.44
C VAL A 38 -9.87 -8.95 -4.45
N ASP A 39 -11.01 -9.21 -5.09
CA ASP A 39 -11.05 -10.08 -6.27
C ASP A 39 -10.37 -9.39 -7.46
N THR A 40 -9.25 -9.96 -7.88
CA THR A 40 -8.41 -9.52 -9.01
C THR A 40 -8.46 -10.49 -10.19
N SER A 41 -9.32 -11.52 -10.15
CA SER A 41 -9.33 -12.59 -11.16
C SER A 41 -9.70 -12.09 -12.56
N ASP A 42 -10.55 -11.08 -12.64
CA ASP A 42 -10.98 -10.45 -13.90
C ASP A 42 -10.15 -9.23 -14.31
N PHE A 43 -9.03 -8.95 -13.61
CA PHE A 43 -8.24 -7.74 -13.87
C PHE A 43 -7.26 -7.94 -15.03
N ASP A 44 -7.49 -7.19 -16.11
CA ASP A 44 -6.59 -7.13 -17.25
C ASP A 44 -5.48 -6.09 -17.03
N PHE A 45 -4.30 -6.58 -16.61
CA PHE A 45 -3.11 -5.74 -16.39
C PHE A 45 -2.64 -5.04 -17.66
N GLU A 46 -2.76 -5.67 -18.83
CA GLU A 46 -2.32 -5.09 -20.09
C GLU A 46 -3.23 -3.96 -20.55
N ASN A 47 -4.55 -4.15 -20.41
CA ASN A 47 -5.51 -3.12 -20.74
C ASN A 47 -5.51 -1.98 -19.72
N PHE A 48 -5.24 -2.24 -18.43
CA PHE A 48 -5.16 -1.20 -17.42
C PHE A 48 -4.14 -0.11 -17.77
N GLY A 49 -2.94 -0.49 -18.22
CA GLY A 49 -1.90 0.48 -18.59
C GLY A 49 -2.31 1.39 -19.75
N LYS A 50 -3.15 0.88 -20.67
CA LYS A 50 -3.69 1.65 -21.80
C LYS A 50 -4.86 2.54 -21.36
N GLU A 51 -5.76 2.01 -20.54
CA GLU A 51 -6.97 2.70 -20.10
C GLU A 51 -6.67 3.78 -19.03
N TYR A 52 -5.67 3.53 -18.18
CA TYR A 52 -5.29 4.38 -17.04
C TYR A 52 -3.85 4.91 -17.19
N ASP A 53 -3.47 5.28 -18.40
CA ASP A 53 -2.18 5.87 -18.76
C ASP A 53 -1.79 7.07 -17.87
N PHE A 54 -2.76 7.88 -17.49
CA PHE A 54 -2.59 9.03 -16.61
C PHE A 54 -2.13 8.66 -15.19
N LEU A 55 -2.34 7.42 -14.74
CA LEU A 55 -1.85 6.92 -13.45
C LEU A 55 -0.50 6.24 -13.59
N VAL A 56 -0.38 5.29 -14.51
CA VAL A 56 0.85 4.50 -14.65
C VAL A 56 2.05 5.32 -15.12
N ASN A 57 1.82 6.49 -15.69
CA ASN A 57 2.87 7.45 -16.05
C ASN A 57 3.01 8.62 -15.05
N ASP A 58 2.18 8.69 -14.00
CA ASP A 58 2.30 9.74 -12.99
C ASP A 58 3.42 9.41 -12.01
N PRO A 59 4.46 10.25 -11.88
CA PRO A 59 5.60 9.95 -11.01
C PRO A 59 5.23 9.84 -9.52
N VAL A 60 4.18 10.54 -9.08
CA VAL A 60 3.68 10.48 -7.69
C VAL A 60 2.96 9.16 -7.45
N PHE A 61 2.23 8.68 -8.45
CA PHE A 61 1.57 7.38 -8.37
C PHE A 61 2.62 6.26 -8.33
N LEU A 62 3.63 6.31 -9.20
CA LEU A 62 4.73 5.36 -9.19
C LEU A 62 5.52 5.36 -7.87
N GLN A 63 5.73 6.54 -7.28
CA GLN A 63 6.38 6.64 -5.97
C GLN A 63 5.48 6.12 -4.84
N LEU A 64 4.17 6.39 -4.88
CA LEU A 64 3.19 5.80 -3.94
C LEU A 64 3.23 4.28 -4.02
N GLU A 65 3.18 3.75 -5.24
CA GLU A 65 3.29 2.33 -5.54
C GLU A 65 4.55 1.72 -4.90
N GLU A 66 5.71 2.35 -5.09
CA GLU A 66 6.97 1.93 -4.48
C GLU A 66 6.92 1.96 -2.95
N GLU A 67 6.46 3.06 -2.34
CA GLU A 67 6.45 3.22 -0.89
C GLU A 67 5.50 2.26 -0.18
N VAL A 68 4.31 2.02 -0.73
CA VAL A 68 3.36 1.06 -0.12
C VAL A 68 3.88 -0.37 -0.25
N SER A 69 4.64 -0.67 -1.31
CA SER A 69 5.25 -2.00 -1.48
C SER A 69 6.36 -2.32 -0.48
N LYS A 70 7.14 -1.31 -0.05
CA LYS A 70 8.22 -1.46 0.94
C LYS A 70 7.71 -1.91 2.31
N LEU A 71 6.46 -1.60 2.61
CA LEU A 71 5.85 -1.85 3.92
C LEU A 71 5.39 -3.30 4.12
N ARG A 72 5.59 -4.21 3.15
CA ARG A 72 5.07 -5.58 3.17
C ARG A 72 6.15 -6.60 2.84
N VAL A 73 6.69 -7.20 3.89
CA VAL A 73 7.48 -8.43 3.82
C VAL A 73 6.73 -9.48 4.63
N GLU A 74 6.32 -10.58 4.00
CA GLU A 74 5.76 -11.73 4.71
C GLU A 74 6.78 -12.86 4.78
N SER A 75 6.75 -13.56 5.90
CA SER A 75 7.57 -14.74 6.16
C SER A 75 6.87 -15.96 5.56
N VAL A 76 7.34 -16.43 4.41
CA VAL A 76 6.88 -17.66 3.77
C VAL A 76 7.71 -18.82 4.32
N VAL A 77 7.03 -19.82 4.89
CA VAL A 77 7.68 -21.06 5.31
C VAL A 77 7.72 -22.01 4.11
N GLU A 78 8.90 -22.21 3.55
CA GLU A 78 9.12 -23.14 2.44
C GLU A 78 9.95 -24.33 2.90
N LYS A 79 9.72 -25.49 2.29
CA LYS A 79 10.57 -26.65 2.51
C LYS A 79 11.78 -26.57 1.58
N ASN A 80 12.99 -26.51 2.14
CA ASN A 80 14.23 -26.55 1.37
C ASN A 80 14.25 -27.84 0.54
N PRO A 81 14.31 -27.75 -0.81
CA PRO A 81 14.21 -28.93 -1.67
C PRO A 81 15.47 -29.83 -1.60
N PHE A 82 16.57 -29.34 -1.02
CA PHE A 82 17.84 -30.08 -0.90
C PHE A 82 18.06 -30.66 0.49
N THR A 83 17.65 -29.96 1.55
CA THR A 83 17.86 -30.41 2.95
C THR A 83 16.59 -30.92 3.62
N GLY A 84 15.41 -30.60 3.08
CA GLY A 84 14.12 -30.98 3.66
C GLY A 84 13.68 -30.13 4.87
N GLU A 85 14.49 -29.16 5.30
CA GLU A 85 14.23 -28.26 6.42
C GLU A 85 13.21 -27.18 6.04
N LEU A 86 12.49 -26.65 7.03
CA LEU A 86 11.64 -25.48 6.84
C LEU A 86 12.51 -24.22 6.88
N VAL A 87 12.50 -23.46 5.80
CA VAL A 87 13.20 -22.19 5.65
C VAL A 87 12.17 -21.08 5.66
N VAL A 88 12.36 -20.10 6.53
CA VAL A 88 11.57 -18.86 6.51
C VAL A 88 12.19 -17.93 5.49
N LYS A 89 11.51 -17.71 4.36
CA LYS A 89 11.88 -16.71 3.37
C LYS A 89 11.08 -15.45 3.60
N GLN A 90 11.74 -14.30 3.45
CA GLN A 90 11.09 -13.01 3.39
C GLN A 90 10.72 -12.72 1.93
N GLU A 91 9.44 -12.81 1.60
CA GLU A 91 8.94 -12.38 0.30
C GLU A 91 8.34 -10.98 0.44
N ILE A 92 8.84 -10.06 -0.39
CA ILE A 92 8.18 -8.78 -0.55
C ILE A 92 6.87 -9.09 -1.30
N LEU A 93 5.74 -8.57 -0.82
CA LEU A 93 4.44 -8.62 -1.51
C LEU A 93 4.10 -7.40 -2.41
N PRO A 94 5.04 -6.69 -3.10
CA PRO A 94 4.75 -5.52 -3.91
C PRO A 94 3.67 -5.81 -4.93
N ALA A 95 3.79 -6.93 -5.64
CA ALA A 95 2.95 -7.22 -6.79
C ALA A 95 1.46 -7.29 -6.41
N ILE A 96 1.14 -7.86 -5.24
CA ILE A 96 -0.26 -7.99 -4.79
C ILE A 96 -0.81 -6.65 -4.35
N VAL A 97 -0.05 -5.85 -3.61
CA VAL A 97 -0.45 -4.51 -3.17
C VAL A 97 -0.64 -3.57 -4.37
N LEU A 98 0.29 -3.62 -5.33
CA LEU A 98 0.23 -2.86 -6.59
C LEU A 98 -0.97 -3.29 -7.43
N GLY A 99 -1.16 -4.60 -7.60
CA GLY A 99 -2.31 -5.16 -8.31
C GLY A 99 -3.62 -4.74 -7.66
N ALA A 100 -3.75 -4.84 -6.34
CA ALA A 100 -4.95 -4.45 -5.62
C ALA A 100 -5.24 -2.95 -5.77
N LEU A 101 -4.24 -2.08 -5.63
CA LEU A 101 -4.43 -0.64 -5.83
C LEU A 101 -4.96 -0.34 -7.24
N ARG A 102 -4.40 -0.99 -8.26
CA ARG A 102 -4.83 -0.84 -9.67
C ARG A 102 -6.23 -1.39 -9.91
N VAL A 103 -6.56 -2.55 -9.33
CA VAL A 103 -7.89 -3.18 -9.39
C VAL A 103 -8.94 -2.29 -8.74
N LEU A 104 -8.66 -1.74 -7.57
CA LEU A 104 -9.60 -0.86 -6.87
C LEU A 104 -9.87 0.42 -7.65
N VAL A 105 -8.84 0.96 -8.32
CA VAL A 105 -8.99 2.13 -9.19
C VAL A 105 -9.74 1.80 -10.48
N SER A 106 -9.52 0.64 -11.10
CA SER A 106 -10.21 0.29 -12.36
C SER A 106 -11.70 0.03 -12.18
N LYS A 107 -12.13 -0.45 -11.01
CA LYS A 107 -13.55 -0.75 -10.72
C LYS A 107 -14.48 0.46 -10.84
N VAL A 108 -13.97 1.69 -10.89
CA VAL A 108 -14.79 2.92 -10.97
C VAL A 108 -14.79 3.60 -12.34
N GLY A 109 -14.05 3.03 -13.30
CA GLY A 109 -13.92 3.58 -14.66
C GLY A 109 -12.98 4.77 -14.76
N ARG A 110 -12.43 4.98 -15.96
CA ARG A 110 -11.41 5.98 -16.26
C ARG A 110 -11.74 7.39 -15.77
N THR A 111 -12.92 7.91 -16.10
CA THR A 111 -13.30 9.31 -15.78
C THR A 111 -13.34 9.57 -14.28
N ALA A 112 -13.86 8.62 -13.50
CA ALA A 112 -13.92 8.77 -12.04
C ALA A 112 -12.52 8.63 -11.43
N ALA A 113 -11.72 7.67 -11.92
CA ALA A 113 -10.34 7.48 -11.49
C ALA A 113 -9.46 8.72 -11.76
N ASP A 114 -9.60 9.36 -12.91
CA ASP A 114 -8.86 10.58 -13.27
C ASP A 114 -9.18 11.75 -12.35
N LYS A 115 -10.48 12.03 -12.14
CA LYS A 115 -10.92 13.05 -11.18
C LYS A 115 -10.46 12.73 -9.76
N ALA A 116 -10.52 11.46 -9.36
CA ALA A 116 -10.11 11.04 -8.04
C ALA A 116 -8.61 11.21 -7.82
N TRP A 117 -7.79 10.81 -8.79
CA TRP A 117 -6.36 11.00 -8.73
C TRP A 117 -5.98 12.48 -8.70
N ALA A 118 -6.60 13.32 -9.52
CA ALA A 118 -6.34 14.76 -9.52
C ALA A 118 -6.55 15.39 -8.13
N VAL A 119 -7.56 14.89 -7.38
CA VAL A 119 -7.81 15.31 -5.99
C VAL A 119 -6.82 14.67 -4.99
N ALA A 120 -6.46 13.39 -5.18
CA ALA A 120 -5.54 12.66 -4.29
C ALA A 120 -4.11 13.16 -4.36
N ARG A 121 -3.63 13.35 -5.58
CA ARG A 121 -2.23 13.55 -5.94
C ARG A 121 -1.52 14.58 -5.05
N PRO A 122 -2.06 15.78 -4.76
CA PRO A 122 -1.38 16.72 -3.88
C PRO A 122 -1.22 16.23 -2.44
N TYR A 123 -2.20 15.48 -1.90
CA TYR A 123 -2.10 14.92 -0.55
C TYR A 123 -1.11 13.76 -0.48
N VAL A 124 -1.13 12.91 -1.51
CA VAL A 124 -0.17 11.80 -1.65
C VAL A 124 1.25 12.35 -1.78
N GLN A 125 1.49 13.28 -2.70
CA GLN A 125 2.79 13.91 -2.88
C GLN A 125 3.29 14.56 -1.58
N LYS A 126 2.40 15.25 -0.86
CA LYS A 126 2.75 15.88 0.42
C LYS A 126 3.16 14.85 1.46
N ALA A 127 2.47 13.72 1.53
CA ALA A 127 2.80 12.63 2.44
C ALA A 127 4.15 11.99 2.10
N LEU A 128 4.37 11.67 0.81
CA LEU A 128 5.61 11.10 0.28
C LEU A 128 6.82 12.02 0.52
N ASN A 129 6.65 13.35 0.38
CA ASN A 129 7.71 14.32 0.61
C ASN A 129 7.95 14.62 2.10
N SER A 130 7.10 14.13 3.00
CA SER A 130 7.21 14.43 4.44
C SER A 130 6.83 13.21 5.30
N PRO A 131 7.55 12.08 5.16
CA PRO A 131 7.23 10.83 5.86
C PRO A 131 7.40 10.93 7.38
N LYS A 132 8.12 11.94 7.90
CA LYS A 132 8.19 12.23 9.34
C LYS A 132 6.90 12.85 9.90
N GLN A 133 6.08 13.47 9.06
CA GLN A 133 4.86 14.17 9.46
C GLN A 133 3.59 13.38 9.15
N TYR A 134 3.64 12.52 8.14
CA TYR A 134 2.47 11.82 7.63
C TYR A 134 2.63 10.31 7.64
N ILE A 135 1.50 9.61 7.76
CA ILE A 135 1.34 8.19 7.52
C ILE A 135 0.59 8.05 6.21
N LEU A 136 1.12 7.24 5.30
CA LEU A 136 0.51 6.91 4.01
C LEU A 136 0.07 5.45 4.05
N GLU A 137 -1.21 5.21 3.81
CA GLU A 137 -1.83 3.88 3.81
C GLU A 137 -2.56 3.70 2.47
N ALA A 138 -2.58 2.48 1.93
CA ALA A 138 -3.30 2.19 0.68
C ALA A 138 -3.91 0.78 0.69
N ALA A 139 -4.90 0.58 -0.18
CA ALA A 139 -5.54 -0.71 -0.51
C ALA A 139 -6.07 -1.52 0.70
N LYS A 140 -6.87 -0.92 1.59
CA LYS A 140 -7.42 -1.60 2.78
C LYS A 140 -8.95 -1.73 2.71
N GLY A 141 -9.48 -2.91 2.38
CA GLY A 141 -10.92 -3.09 2.20
C GLY A 141 -11.47 -2.11 1.17
N GLY A 142 -12.41 -1.24 1.57
CA GLY A 142 -12.95 -0.14 0.76
C GLY A 142 -12.00 1.05 0.51
N MET A 143 -10.91 1.15 1.28
CA MET A 143 -10.00 2.30 1.26
C MET A 143 -8.94 2.12 0.17
N ILE A 144 -8.87 3.08 -0.76
CA ILE A 144 -7.88 3.09 -1.83
C ILE A 144 -6.60 3.75 -1.31
N ILE A 145 -6.70 4.96 -0.76
CA ILE A 145 -5.57 5.74 -0.21
C ILE A 145 -6.04 6.49 1.03
N GLN A 146 -5.21 6.54 2.08
CA GLN A 146 -5.41 7.41 3.23
C GLN A 146 -4.09 8.10 3.63
N VAL A 147 -4.20 9.38 3.97
CA VAL A 147 -3.13 10.16 4.57
C VAL A 147 -3.56 10.57 5.98
N ARG A 148 -2.74 10.24 6.97
CA ARG A 148 -2.94 10.65 8.37
C ARG A 148 -1.79 11.51 8.88
N SER A 149 -2.08 12.41 9.80
CA SER A 149 -1.06 13.16 10.54
C SER A 149 -0.42 12.25 11.58
N LYS A 150 0.91 12.18 11.64
CA LYS A 150 1.62 11.48 12.72
C LYS A 150 1.47 12.17 14.07
N ALA A 151 1.33 13.50 14.07
CA ALA A 151 1.21 14.27 15.30
C ALA A 151 -0.11 14.02 16.03
N THR A 152 -1.19 13.76 15.29
CA THR A 152 -2.54 13.60 15.87
C THR A 152 -3.17 12.24 15.63
N GLY A 153 -2.61 11.42 14.75
CA GLY A 153 -3.22 10.17 14.28
C GLY A 153 -4.43 10.37 13.37
N ASN A 154 -4.89 11.62 13.19
CA ASN A 154 -6.13 11.93 12.47
C ASN A 154 -5.96 11.86 10.96
N ARG A 155 -7.04 11.45 10.28
CA ARG A 155 -7.17 11.51 8.82
C ARG A 155 -7.07 12.95 8.34
N VAL A 156 -6.18 13.17 7.38
CA VAL A 156 -6.03 14.42 6.63
C VAL A 156 -6.71 14.30 5.28
N PHE A 157 -6.63 13.11 4.68
CA PHE A 157 -7.23 12.81 3.39
C PHE A 157 -7.54 11.32 3.28
N ALA A 158 -8.60 10.95 2.58
CA ALA A 158 -8.79 9.58 2.11
C ALA A 158 -9.55 9.55 0.78
N ILE A 159 -9.26 8.54 -0.04
CA ILE A 159 -10.09 8.09 -1.15
C ILE A 159 -10.51 6.67 -0.85
N ASP A 160 -11.81 6.46 -0.92
CA ASP A 160 -12.47 5.20 -0.65
C ASP A 160 -13.40 4.88 -1.83
N TYR A 161 -13.63 3.59 -2.09
CA TYR A 161 -14.73 3.16 -2.92
C TYR A 161 -15.85 2.58 -2.05
N HIS A 162 -17.08 2.82 -2.46
CA HIS A 162 -18.27 2.27 -1.81
C HIS A 162 -19.19 1.67 -2.87
N TYR A 163 -19.72 0.50 -2.61
CA TYR A 163 -20.73 -0.10 -3.50
C TYR A 163 -22.11 0.39 -3.09
N ILE A 164 -22.88 0.94 -4.04
CA ILE A 164 -24.27 1.32 -3.81
C ILE A 164 -25.17 0.44 -4.68
N ASP A 165 -26.10 -0.26 -4.04
CA ASP A 165 -27.08 -1.10 -4.73
C ASP A 165 -27.81 -0.32 -5.83
N GLY A 166 -27.82 -0.89 -7.04
CA GLY A 166 -28.43 -0.27 -8.22
C GLY A 166 -27.65 0.89 -8.86
N LYS A 167 -26.53 1.34 -8.27
CA LYS A 167 -25.65 2.38 -8.85
C LYS A 167 -24.22 1.90 -9.11
N GLY A 168 -23.84 0.75 -8.56
CA GLY A 168 -22.52 0.17 -8.72
C GLY A 168 -21.48 0.81 -7.80
N PRO A 169 -20.18 0.56 -8.06
CA PRO A 169 -19.08 1.11 -7.28
C PRO A 169 -18.94 2.62 -7.53
N ILE A 170 -18.85 3.39 -6.45
CA ILE A 170 -18.71 4.84 -6.48
C ILE A 170 -17.49 5.24 -5.65
N LEU A 171 -16.65 6.12 -6.22
CA LEU A 171 -15.59 6.77 -5.45
C LEU A 171 -16.13 7.90 -4.60
N HIS A 172 -15.62 7.97 -3.39
CA HIS A 172 -15.76 9.15 -2.55
C HIS A 172 -14.43 9.49 -1.88
N TYR A 173 -14.33 10.73 -1.44
CA TYR A 173 -13.14 11.22 -0.77
C TYR A 173 -13.51 12.05 0.46
N HIS A 174 -12.56 12.07 1.39
CA HIS A 174 -12.59 12.80 2.64
C HIS A 174 -11.45 13.81 2.61
N SER A 175 -11.75 15.09 2.80
CA SER A 175 -10.74 16.15 2.71
C SER A 175 -11.16 17.40 3.50
N PRO A 176 -10.21 18.26 3.89
CA PRO A 176 -10.52 19.52 4.56
C PRO A 176 -11.52 20.39 3.76
N PRO A 177 -12.24 21.29 4.44
CA PRO A 177 -12.25 21.52 5.89
C PRO A 177 -13.02 20.47 6.69
N ASN A 178 -13.83 19.62 6.03
CA ASN A 178 -14.62 18.58 6.69
C ASN A 178 -14.19 17.18 6.21
N VAL A 179 -13.24 16.59 6.93
CA VAL A 179 -12.69 15.26 6.66
C VAL A 179 -13.64 14.10 7.06
N GLY A 180 -14.83 14.39 7.59
CA GLY A 180 -15.88 13.39 7.83
C GLY A 180 -16.96 13.36 6.74
N ALA A 181 -16.95 14.32 5.80
CA ALA A 181 -17.94 14.37 4.74
C ALA A 181 -17.56 13.46 3.56
N HIS A 182 -18.51 12.62 3.13
CA HIS A 182 -18.41 11.87 1.89
C HIS A 182 -18.63 12.81 0.70
N LYS A 183 -17.57 13.11 -0.03
CA LYS A 183 -17.63 13.87 -1.29
C LYS A 183 -17.51 12.88 -2.44
N TYR A 184 -18.48 12.85 -3.34
CA TYR A 184 -18.53 11.86 -4.42
C TYR A 184 -17.99 12.42 -5.72
N PHE A 185 -17.29 11.58 -6.49
CA PHE A 185 -16.92 11.90 -7.86
C PHE A 185 -18.13 11.59 -8.76
N ARG A 186 -18.82 12.65 -9.19
CA ARG A 186 -19.90 12.58 -10.19
C ARG A 186 -19.35 12.83 -11.59
#